data_AF-A0AAN7WR62-F1
#
_entry.id   AF-A0AAN7WR62-F1
#
_cell.length_a   1.000
_cell.length_b   1.000
_cell.length_c   1.000
_cell.angle_alpha   90.00
_cell.angle_beta   90.00
_cell.angle_gamma   90.00
#
_symmetry.space_group_name_H-M   'P 1'
#
loop_
_entity.id
_entity.type
_entity.pdbx_description
1 polymer ?
#
loop_
_entity_poly.entity_id
_entity_poly.type
_entity_poly.pdbx_seq_one_letter_code
_entity_poly.pdbx_strand_id
1 'polypeptide(L)'
;MGLSHSCSAPQVILMGLDSAGKTTLLARLLTGQVMETSPTIGFNVGTLDLDKKTSLTIWDVGGQKSMRANWRYYLEGCRALVFVVDSSDPARLPEAQKVLKKVLSEEILRDVPLMVLANKKDRSNSMTIREISEQLDLPQYVDRLWEIQACSAVQGLGLQQAFLSVHKLIKKS
;
A
#
# COMPACT_ATOMS: atom_id res chain seq x y z
N MET A 1 -23.59 -2.44 31.53
CA MET A 1 -24.01 -3.01 30.23
C MET A 1 -23.02 -2.53 29.18
N GLY A 2 -22.38 -3.51 28.53
CA GLY A 2 -21.43 -3.46 27.40
C GLY A 2 -20.84 -2.13 26.96
N LEU A 3 -19.53 -2.02 27.11
CA LEU A 3 -18.65 -0.99 26.55
C LEU A 3 -18.94 -0.74 25.06
N SER A 4 -18.97 0.53 24.69
CA SER A 4 -18.98 1.00 23.31
C SER A 4 -17.84 0.37 22.52
N HIS A 5 -18.17 -0.41 21.48
CA HIS A 5 -17.22 -0.65 20.41
C HIS A 5 -16.93 0.70 19.77
N SER A 6 -15.78 1.32 20.08
CA SER A 6 -15.23 2.32 19.18
C SER A 6 -14.92 1.55 17.89
N CYS A 7 -15.75 1.74 16.87
CA CYS A 7 -15.49 1.17 15.56
C CYS A 7 -14.34 1.99 14.96
N SER A 8 -13.11 1.63 15.29
CA SER A 8 -11.92 2.25 14.70
C SER A 8 -11.87 1.90 13.22
N ALA A 9 -11.59 2.91 12.39
CA ALA A 9 -11.51 2.72 10.95
C ALA A 9 -10.45 1.66 10.60
N PRO A 10 -10.76 0.69 9.70
CA PRO A 10 -9.83 -0.38 9.33
C PRO A 10 -8.44 0.13 9.00
N GLN A 11 -7.42 -0.53 9.55
CA GLN A 11 -6.03 -0.16 9.36
C GLN A 11 -5.50 -0.69 8.02
N VAL A 12 -5.00 0.20 7.18
CA VAL A 12 -4.36 -0.10 5.90
C VAL A 12 -2.91 0.33 6.00
N ILE A 13 -1.98 -0.56 5.67
CA ILE A 13 -0.56 -0.25 5.76
C ILE A 13 0.01 -0.08 4.35
N LEU A 14 0.59 1.09 4.07
CA LEU A 14 1.38 1.34 2.88
C LEU A 14 2.81 0.87 3.13
N MET A 15 3.22 -0.16 2.40
CA MET A 15 4.59 -0.65 2.36
C MET A 15 5.13 -0.67 0.93
N GLY A 16 6.44 -0.85 0.80
CA GLY A 16 7.15 -0.77 -0.47
C GLY A 16 8.49 -0.10 -0.32
N LEU A 17 9.33 -0.19 -1.35
CA LEU A 17 10.67 0.39 -1.34
C LEU A 17 10.63 1.91 -1.10
N ASP A 18 11.75 2.46 -0.64
CA ASP A 18 11.98 3.90 -0.64
C ASP A 18 11.80 4.48 -2.04
N SER A 19 11.33 5.73 -2.09
CA SER A 19 11.03 6.46 -3.31
C SER A 19 9.92 5.87 -4.20
N ALA A 20 9.21 4.81 -3.77
CA ALA A 20 8.06 4.27 -4.50
C ALA A 20 6.86 5.24 -4.56
N GLY A 21 6.82 6.25 -3.68
CA GLY A 21 5.80 7.31 -3.66
C GLY A 21 4.67 7.12 -2.63
N LYS A 22 4.92 6.35 -1.56
CA LYS A 22 3.94 6.08 -0.49
C LYS A 22 3.46 7.34 0.24
N THR A 23 4.40 8.17 0.69
CA THR A 23 4.09 9.44 1.37
C THR A 23 3.40 10.43 0.45
N THR A 24 3.82 10.53 -0.81
CA THR A 24 3.14 11.35 -1.83
C THR A 24 1.71 10.87 -2.06
N LEU A 25 1.49 9.56 -2.10
CA LEU A 25 0.17 8.97 -2.26
C LEU A 25 -0.73 9.29 -1.06
N LEU A 26 -0.22 9.13 0.17
CA LEU A 26 -0.97 9.49 1.38
C LEU A 26 -1.33 10.97 1.38
N ALA A 27 -0.36 11.86 1.11
CA ALA A 27 -0.59 13.29 1.01
C ALA A 27 -1.66 13.63 -0.04
N ARG A 28 -1.54 13.05 -1.24
CA ARG A 28 -2.50 13.28 -2.33
C ARG A 28 -3.91 12.84 -1.98
N LEU A 29 -4.06 11.72 -1.27
CA LEU A 29 -5.37 11.22 -0.82
C LEU A 29 -6.00 12.14 0.23
N LEU A 30 -5.21 12.65 1.17
CA LEU A 30 -5.72 13.43 2.30
C LEU A 30 -5.97 14.90 1.95
N THR A 31 -5.11 15.51 1.13
CA THR A 31 -5.13 16.96 0.88
C THR A 31 -5.52 17.31 -0.55
N GLY A 32 -5.54 16.33 -1.46
CA GLY A 32 -5.69 16.58 -2.89
C GLY A 32 -4.49 17.29 -3.52
N GLN A 33 -3.40 17.53 -2.78
CA GLN A 33 -2.23 18.27 -3.26
C GLN A 33 -0.99 17.37 -3.33
N VAL A 34 -0.07 17.71 -4.23
CA VAL A 34 1.26 17.11 -4.25
C VAL A 34 2.15 17.95 -3.35
N MET A 35 2.73 17.33 -2.33
CA MET A 35 3.66 17.98 -1.42
C MET A 35 5.07 17.47 -1.70
N GLU A 36 6.06 18.32 -1.49
CA GLU A 36 7.44 17.85 -1.41
C GLU A 36 7.61 16.94 -0.20
N THR A 37 8.33 15.83 -0.40
CA THR A 37 8.52 14.82 0.64
C THR A 37 9.99 14.49 0.79
N SER A 38 10.45 14.42 2.04
CA SER A 38 11.73 13.81 2.40
C SER A 38 11.57 12.31 2.67
N PRO A 39 12.66 11.51 2.66
CA PRO A 39 12.58 10.12 3.08
C PRO A 39 11.95 9.98 4.47
N THR A 40 10.84 9.25 4.55
CA THR A 40 10.13 9.04 5.82
C THR A 40 10.99 8.26 6.81
N ILE A 41 11.12 8.80 8.02
CA ILE A 41 11.69 8.15 9.21
C ILE A 41 10.53 7.77 10.13
N GLY A 42 10.48 6.52 10.57
CA GLY A 42 9.31 5.95 11.24
C GLY A 42 8.13 5.74 10.29
N PHE A 43 7.01 6.41 10.60
CA PHE A 43 5.73 6.27 9.92
C PHE A 43 4.92 7.57 9.96
N ASN A 44 3.99 7.72 9.02
CA ASN A 44 2.92 8.73 9.07
C ASN A 44 1.56 8.03 9.18
N VAL A 45 0.57 8.68 9.81
CA VAL A 45 -0.79 8.18 9.90
C VAL A 45 -1.76 9.23 9.38
N GLY A 46 -2.74 8.81 8.60
CA GLY A 46 -3.86 9.66 8.21
C GLY A 46 -5.14 8.88 8.01
N THR A 47 -6.26 9.53 8.27
CA THR A 47 -7.60 8.96 8.06
C THR A 47 -8.13 9.39 6.71
N LEU A 48 -8.38 8.42 5.82
CA LEU A 48 -9.00 8.66 4.52
C LEU A 48 -10.50 8.36 4.62
N ASP A 49 -11.33 9.37 4.42
CA ASP A 49 -12.77 9.20 4.24
C ASP A 49 -13.06 8.77 2.80
N LEU A 50 -13.66 7.58 2.63
CA LEU A 50 -14.10 7.09 1.32
C LEU A 50 -15.49 7.62 0.97
N ASP A 51 -16.34 7.76 1.99
CA ASP A 51 -17.67 8.36 1.94
C ASP A 51 -18.04 8.90 3.34
N LYS A 52 -19.28 9.38 3.53
CA LYS A 52 -19.74 9.99 4.80
C LYS A 52 -19.75 9.03 6.01
N LYS A 53 -19.70 7.71 5.80
CA LYS A 53 -19.82 6.67 6.83
C LYS A 53 -18.65 5.68 6.83
N THR A 54 -17.80 5.75 5.82
CA THR A 54 -16.70 4.81 5.60
C THR A 54 -15.37 5.54 5.57
N SER A 55 -14.45 5.14 6.44
CA SER A 55 -13.08 5.64 6.45
C SER A 55 -12.07 4.52 6.65
N LEU A 56 -10.80 4.81 6.33
CA LEU A 56 -9.65 3.92 6.51
C LEU A 56 -8.55 4.66 7.28
N THR A 57 -7.89 3.98 8.22
CA THR A 57 -6.68 4.51 8.87
C THR A 57 -5.47 4.05 8.08
N ILE A 58 -4.80 4.96 7.37
CA ILE A 58 -3.67 4.64 6.50
C ILE A 58 -2.35 4.91 7.25
N TRP A 59 -1.50 3.89 7.31
CA TRP A 59 -0.15 3.96 7.88
C TRP A 59 0.89 3.93 6.75
N ASP A 60 1.57 5.05 6.52
CA ASP A 60 2.71 5.15 5.58
C ASP A 60 4.00 4.82 6.32
N VAL A 61 4.63 3.67 6.00
CA VAL A 61 5.84 3.20 6.67
C VAL A 61 7.08 3.52 5.85
N GLY A 62 8.14 4.01 6.51
CA GLY A 62 9.42 4.31 5.87
C GLY A 62 10.01 3.14 5.07
N GLY A 63 10.41 3.41 3.82
CA GLY A 63 10.82 2.40 2.85
C GLY A 63 12.32 2.08 2.82
N GLN A 64 13.14 2.80 3.58
CA GLN A 64 14.60 2.75 3.49
C GLN A 64 15.13 1.40 3.96
N LYS A 65 16.17 0.88 3.30
CA LYS A 65 16.74 -0.45 3.58
C LYS A 65 17.09 -0.66 5.07
N SER A 66 17.64 0.35 5.74
CA SER A 66 17.97 0.33 7.18
C SER A 66 16.75 0.17 8.08
N MET A 67 15.56 0.59 7.63
CA MET A 67 14.32 0.56 8.40
C MET A 67 13.50 -0.70 8.19
N ARG A 68 13.71 -1.43 7.07
CA ARG A 68 12.89 -2.61 6.72
C ARG A 68 13.02 -3.77 7.70
N ALA A 69 14.09 -3.81 8.49
CA ALA A 69 14.26 -4.78 9.58
C ALA A 69 13.18 -4.65 10.67
N ASN A 70 12.59 -3.45 10.81
CA ASN A 70 11.62 -3.12 11.84
C ASN A 70 10.17 -3.12 11.32
N TRP A 71 9.93 -3.48 10.05
CA TRP A 71 8.59 -3.41 9.45
C TRP A 71 7.55 -4.26 10.16
N ARG A 72 7.95 -5.43 10.70
CA ARG A 72 7.07 -6.33 11.47
C ARG A 72 6.36 -5.64 12.64
N TYR A 73 6.97 -4.60 13.23
CA TYR A 73 6.40 -3.87 14.37
C TYR A 73 5.22 -2.97 13.99
N TYR A 74 4.98 -2.72 12.69
CA TYR A 74 3.85 -1.94 12.22
C TYR A 74 2.66 -2.79 11.79
N LEU A 75 2.83 -4.11 11.67
CA LEU A 75 1.84 -5.01 11.05
C LEU A 75 0.66 -5.37 11.95
N GLU A 76 0.75 -5.06 13.24
CA GLU A 76 -0.34 -5.32 14.18
C GLU A 76 -1.61 -4.56 13.79
N GLY A 77 -2.74 -5.26 13.76
CA GLY A 77 -4.04 -4.70 13.38
C GLY A 77 -4.25 -4.50 11.87
N CYS A 78 -3.28 -4.84 11.02
CA CYS A 78 -3.37 -4.69 9.57
C CYS A 78 -4.60 -5.41 8.99
N ARG A 79 -5.51 -4.64 8.36
CA ARG A 79 -6.68 -5.17 7.65
C ARG A 79 -6.47 -5.32 6.16
N ALA A 80 -5.54 -4.56 5.59
CA ALA A 80 -5.06 -4.73 4.22
C ALA A 80 -3.65 -4.19 4.07
N LEU A 81 -2.82 -4.91 3.32
CA LEU A 81 -1.51 -4.43 2.91
C LEU A 81 -1.61 -3.77 1.54
N VAL A 82 -1.20 -2.51 1.43
CA VAL A 82 -1.01 -1.84 0.14
C VAL A 82 0.48 -1.78 -0.15
N PHE A 83 0.93 -2.54 -1.14
CA PHE A 83 2.33 -2.57 -1.57
C PHE A 83 2.54 -1.66 -2.79
N VAL A 84 3.27 -0.57 -2.60
CA VAL A 84 3.51 0.44 -3.64
C VAL A 84 4.82 0.15 -4.36
N VAL A 85 4.74 0.07 -5.69
CA VAL A 85 5.87 -0.18 -6.59
C VAL A 85 6.07 1.01 -7.51
N ASP A 86 7.32 1.43 -7.68
CA ASP A 86 7.68 2.38 -8.73
C ASP A 86 7.66 1.67 -10.09
N SER A 87 6.61 1.89 -10.87
CA SER A 87 6.48 1.28 -12.20
C SER A 87 7.52 1.80 -13.21
N SER A 88 8.23 2.88 -12.91
CA SER A 88 9.28 3.43 -13.77
C SER A 88 10.70 2.92 -13.43
N ASP A 89 10.81 1.99 -12.48
CA ASP A 89 12.10 1.52 -11.96
C ASP A 89 12.22 -0.03 -12.03
N PRO A 90 12.32 -0.59 -13.26
CA PRO A 90 12.43 -2.04 -13.45
C PRO A 90 13.66 -2.64 -12.77
N ALA A 91 14.73 -1.86 -12.57
CA ALA A 91 15.96 -2.35 -11.95
C ALA A 91 15.78 -2.77 -10.49
N ARG A 92 14.84 -2.13 -9.76
CA ARG A 92 14.55 -2.45 -8.35
C ARG A 92 13.36 -3.40 -8.15
N LEU A 93 12.70 -3.87 -9.21
CA LEU A 93 11.60 -4.85 -9.09
C LEU A 93 12.02 -6.18 -8.43
N PRO A 94 13.19 -6.77 -8.74
CA PRO A 94 13.65 -7.97 -8.04
C PRO A 94 13.86 -7.74 -6.54
N GLU A 95 14.23 -6.53 -6.12
CA GLU A 95 14.31 -6.16 -4.70
C GLU A 95 12.91 -6.03 -4.10
N ALA A 96 11.98 -5.40 -4.83
CA ALA A 96 10.58 -5.25 -4.41
C ALA A 96 9.89 -6.62 -4.21
N GLN A 97 10.11 -7.58 -5.12
CA GLN A 97 9.59 -8.95 -5.02
C GLN A 97 10.12 -9.66 -3.77
N LYS A 98 11.43 -9.63 -3.52
CA LYS A 98 12.04 -10.25 -2.33
C LYS A 98 11.49 -9.66 -1.04
N VAL A 99 11.32 -8.34 -1.02
CA VAL A 99 10.80 -7.61 0.13
C VAL A 99 9.31 -7.90 0.36
N LEU A 100 8.50 -7.92 -0.71
CA LEU A 100 7.08 -8.30 -0.64
C LEU A 100 6.93 -9.72 -0.08
N LYS A 101 7.67 -10.69 -0.64
CA LYS A 101 7.65 -12.08 -0.19
C LYS A 101 8.01 -12.21 1.29
N LYS A 102 9.02 -11.47 1.76
CA LYS A 102 9.40 -11.44 3.17
C LYS A 102 8.27 -10.88 4.05
N VAL A 103 7.65 -9.77 3.66
CA VAL A 103 6.54 -9.17 4.42
C VAL A 103 5.37 -10.12 4.51
N LEU A 104 4.94 -10.71 3.39
CA LEU A 104 3.80 -11.63 3.35
C LEU A 104 4.04 -12.96 4.08
N SER A 105 5.29 -13.29 4.39
CA SER A 105 5.63 -14.47 5.21
C SER A 105 5.40 -14.28 6.72
N GLU A 106 5.16 -13.04 7.16
CA GLU A 106 4.82 -12.76 8.56
C GLU A 106 3.44 -13.33 8.89
N GLU A 107 3.35 -14.17 9.92
CA GLU A 107 2.12 -14.88 10.29
C GLU A 107 0.94 -13.92 10.58
N ILE A 108 1.24 -12.73 11.10
CA ILE A 108 0.25 -11.69 11.37
C ILE A 108 -0.48 -11.20 10.10
N LEU A 109 0.09 -11.44 8.92
CA LEU A 109 -0.52 -11.13 7.62
C LEU A 109 -1.17 -12.35 6.96
N ARG A 110 -1.33 -13.48 7.67
CA ARG A 110 -2.14 -14.60 7.17
C ARG A 110 -3.56 -14.08 6.86
N ASP A 111 -4.08 -14.46 5.70
CA ASP A 111 -5.40 -14.05 5.18
C ASP A 111 -5.60 -12.53 4.94
N VAL A 112 -4.62 -11.69 5.26
CA VAL A 112 -4.71 -10.24 5.01
C VAL A 112 -4.61 -9.99 3.49
N PRO A 113 -5.61 -9.30 2.90
CA PRO A 113 -5.61 -9.03 1.47
C PRO A 113 -4.49 -8.07 1.05
N LEU A 114 -4.01 -8.25 -0.17
CA LEU A 114 -2.94 -7.47 -0.79
C LEU A 114 -3.47 -6.59 -1.92
N MET A 115 -3.20 -5.29 -1.87
CA MET A 115 -3.36 -4.39 -3.02
C MET A 115 -1.97 -3.95 -3.49
N VAL A 116 -1.62 -4.23 -4.74
CA VAL A 116 -0.39 -3.72 -5.36
C VAL A 116 -0.71 -2.46 -6.14
N LEU A 117 -0.01 -1.36 -5.85
CA LEU A 117 -0.12 -0.13 -6.62
C LEU A 117 1.12 0.05 -7.48
N ALA A 118 0.93 -0.11 -8.79
CA ALA A 118 1.91 0.24 -9.82
C ALA A 118 1.91 1.77 -10.01
N ASN A 119 2.67 2.45 -9.17
CA ASN A 119 2.71 3.90 -9.09
C ASN A 119 3.65 4.53 -10.12
N LYS A 120 3.52 5.83 -10.34
CA LYS A 120 4.27 6.65 -11.30
C LYS A 120 3.94 6.33 -12.77
N LYS A 121 2.68 5.97 -13.04
CA LYS A 121 2.20 5.67 -14.40
C LYS A 121 2.26 6.88 -15.35
N ASP A 122 2.40 8.09 -14.81
CA ASP A 122 2.67 9.32 -15.54
C ASP A 122 4.02 9.34 -16.28
N ARG A 123 4.96 8.44 -15.92
CA ARG A 123 6.27 8.37 -16.56
C ARG A 123 6.24 7.54 -17.84
N SER A 124 6.97 7.98 -18.86
CA SER A 124 7.01 7.36 -20.19
C SER A 124 7.58 5.94 -20.17
N ASN A 125 8.50 5.65 -19.24
CA ASN A 125 9.11 4.33 -19.05
C ASN A 125 8.36 3.46 -18.02
N SER A 126 7.08 3.77 -17.73
CA SER A 126 6.30 3.00 -16.76
C SER A 126 5.87 1.63 -17.29
N MET A 127 6.18 0.58 -16.55
CA MET A 127 5.74 -0.78 -16.83
C MET A 127 4.21 -0.92 -16.76
N THR A 128 3.71 -1.96 -17.43
CA THR A 128 2.33 -2.40 -17.35
C THR A 128 2.06 -3.16 -16.06
N ILE A 129 0.78 -3.23 -15.65
CA ILE A 129 0.37 -4.05 -14.50
C ILE A 129 0.69 -5.53 -14.71
N ARG A 130 0.73 -6.00 -15.97
CA ARG A 130 1.04 -7.38 -16.29
C ARG A 130 2.50 -7.71 -16.01
N GLU A 131 3.43 -6.87 -16.48
CA GLU A 131 4.87 -7.04 -16.23
C GLU A 131 5.16 -7.00 -14.73
N ILE A 132 4.55 -6.07 -13.99
CA ILE A 132 4.74 -5.98 -12.53
C ILE A 132 4.15 -7.21 -11.83
N SER A 133 2.96 -7.66 -12.24
CA SER A 133 2.33 -8.86 -11.67
C SER A 133 3.18 -10.12 -11.85
N GLU A 134 3.72 -10.30 -13.06
CA GLU A 134 4.63 -11.41 -13.40
C GLU A 134 5.93 -11.31 -12.58
N GLN A 135 6.55 -10.14 -12.48
CA GLN A 135 7.81 -9.94 -11.75
C GLN A 135 7.69 -10.03 -10.22
N LEU A 136 6.51 -9.72 -9.66
CA LEU A 136 6.23 -9.87 -8.23
C LEU A 136 5.71 -11.27 -7.87
N ASP A 137 5.56 -12.16 -8.85
CA ASP A 137 4.98 -13.50 -8.71
C ASP A 137 3.57 -13.48 -8.07
N LEU A 138 2.73 -12.48 -8.37
CA LEU A 138 1.43 -12.33 -7.71
C LEU A 138 0.52 -13.55 -7.81
N PRO A 139 0.44 -14.27 -8.96
CA PRO A 139 -0.38 -15.48 -9.06
C PRO A 139 0.01 -16.62 -8.10
N GLN A 140 1.20 -16.59 -7.50
CA GLN A 140 1.63 -17.60 -6.51
C GLN A 140 0.94 -17.42 -5.15
N TYR A 141 0.43 -16.22 -4.83
CA TYR A 141 -0.28 -15.96 -3.58
C TYR A 141 -1.74 -16.41 -3.70
N VAL A 142 -1.97 -17.72 -3.54
CA VAL A 142 -3.30 -18.35 -3.56
C VAL A 142 -3.95 -18.40 -2.17
N ASP A 143 -3.20 -18.05 -1.13
CA ASP A 143 -3.60 -18.03 0.28
C ASP A 143 -4.35 -16.75 0.69
N ARG A 144 -4.44 -15.77 -0.20
CA ARG A 144 -5.05 -14.46 0.08
C ARG A 144 -5.69 -13.86 -1.16
N LEU A 145 -6.63 -12.95 -0.93
CA LEU A 145 -7.12 -12.09 -1.99
C LEU A 145 -6.06 -11.06 -2.36
N TRP A 146 -5.87 -10.83 -3.66
CA TRP A 146 -5.02 -9.76 -4.13
C TRP A 146 -5.57 -9.06 -5.37
N GLU A 147 -5.23 -7.79 -5.51
CA GLU A 147 -5.49 -6.98 -6.71
C GLU A 147 -4.26 -6.15 -7.06
N ILE A 148 -4.12 -5.76 -8.33
CA ILE A 148 -3.12 -4.81 -8.80
C ILE A 148 -3.77 -3.69 -9.60
N GLN A 149 -3.40 -2.44 -9.32
CA GLN A 149 -3.89 -1.27 -10.05
C GLN A 149 -2.75 -0.31 -10.41
N ALA A 150 -2.85 0.32 -11.58
CA ALA A 150 -1.95 1.40 -11.96
C ALA A 150 -2.42 2.71 -11.35
N CYS A 151 -1.48 3.54 -10.88
CA CYS A 151 -1.79 4.86 -10.36
C CYS A 151 -0.68 5.88 -10.62
N SER A 152 -1.01 7.15 -10.43
CA SER A 152 -0.04 8.24 -10.34
C SER A 152 -0.33 9.04 -9.08
N ALA A 153 0.57 8.96 -8.09
CA ALA A 153 0.47 9.78 -6.89
C ALA A 153 0.53 11.28 -7.19
N VAL A 154 1.30 11.69 -8.21
CA VAL A 154 1.47 13.10 -8.57
C VAL A 154 0.29 13.66 -9.37
N GLN A 155 -0.32 12.86 -10.24
CA GLN A 155 -1.52 13.28 -10.98
C GLN A 155 -2.82 12.97 -10.22
N GLY A 156 -2.79 12.11 -9.21
CA GLY A 156 -3.97 11.60 -8.50
C GLY A 156 -4.72 10.49 -9.25
N LEU A 157 -4.20 10.02 -10.39
CA LEU A 157 -4.86 9.01 -11.22
C LEU A 157 -4.95 7.67 -10.49
N GLY A 158 -6.13 7.05 -10.52
CA GLY A 158 -6.38 5.71 -10.00
C GLY A 158 -6.46 5.60 -8.46
N LEU A 159 -6.08 6.64 -7.70
CA LEU A 159 -5.98 6.55 -6.24
C LEU A 159 -7.31 6.29 -5.55
N GLN A 160 -8.36 7.07 -5.86
CA GLN A 160 -9.67 6.90 -5.22
C GLN A 160 -10.25 5.50 -5.51
N GLN A 161 -10.16 5.05 -6.77
CA GLN A 161 -10.62 3.73 -7.17
C GLN A 161 -9.86 2.60 -6.45
N ALA A 162 -8.54 2.75 -6.29
CA ALA A 162 -7.72 1.80 -5.57
C ALA A 162 -8.16 1.65 -4.12
N PHE A 163 -8.38 2.75 -3.39
CA PHE A 163 -8.76 2.66 -1.97
C PHE A 163 -10.22 2.24 -1.74
N LEU A 164 -11.11 2.52 -2.69
CA LEU A 164 -12.43 1.87 -2.73
C LEU A 164 -12.31 0.35 -2.91
N SER A 165 -11.35 -0.10 -3.73
CA SER A 165 -11.09 -1.53 -3.96
C SER A 165 -10.44 -2.18 -2.73
N VAL A 166 -9.51 -1.50 -2.05
CA VAL A 166 -8.97 -1.92 -0.74
C VAL A 166 -10.08 -2.16 0.27
N HIS A 167 -11.01 -1.21 0.42
CA HIS A 167 -12.14 -1.38 1.34
C HIS A 167 -13.05 -2.57 0.96
N LYS A 168 -13.24 -2.82 -0.35
CA LYS A 168 -13.98 -4.02 -0.82
C LYS A 168 -13.24 -5.31 -0.49
N LEU A 169 -11.90 -5.34 -0.62
CA LEU A 169 -11.08 -6.50 -0.26
C LEU A 169 -11.20 -6.82 1.23
N ILE A 170 -11.11 -5.79 2.09
CA ILE A 170 -11.27 -5.93 3.56
C ILE A 170 -12.64 -6.55 3.92
N LYS A 171 -13.70 -6.25 3.15
CA LYS A 171 -15.04 -6.81 3.40
C LYS A 171 -15.23 -8.25 2.91
N LYS A 172 -14.32 -8.75 2.08
CA LYS A 172 -14.40 -10.10 1.48
C LYS A 172 -13.52 -11.12 2.19
N SER A 173 -12.48 -10.67 2.88
CA SER A 173 -11.64 -11.47 3.79
C SER A 173 -12.35 -11.68 5.12
#